data_AF-A0A3A5AA12-F1
#
_entry.id   AF-A0A3A5AA12-F1
#
_cell.length_a   1.000
_cell.length_b   1.000
_cell.length_c   1.000
_cell.angle_alpha   90.00
_cell.angle_beta   90.00
_cell.angle_gamma   90.00
#
_symmetry.space_group_name_H-M   'P 1'
#
loop_
_entity.id
_entity.type
_entity.pdbx_description
1 polymer ?
#
loop_
_entity_poly.entity_id
_entity_poly.type
_entity_poly.pdbx_seq_one_letter_code
_entity_poly.pdbx_strand_id
1 'polypeptide(L)'
;MSGLISRRKFIVLSAAGLMSAHPLHRLLAANIFSAEGAPRRICASYLPDYSAPWSQSPARLSRFLSGDHLEFDVGGWFLFGNLREESGKNSGFFMGIQRMDQDVLGERVPVYQAAIGFNHPELGRYLYGGCDITDLKNIVITQNPWKVHAVCPGESPGWMSMELLSGKMGRPNATYLLKAHLTDQYGERLQARVTLRDRMGAVQHGYGPASFYPQWLTPLQRSIIRSEFHCSVDAYLQETAAPMKCQGEYYYSLGLMDVQRFEIGVGSASRFAAGNSGTFWMDYCLETLNEAFQSVIKDSEFVFFALQFPSRREAMMVFQLDTKTAGRLNVARRYKVDSATARNGALLPIVQWDYNKIHIWPLEGTRWKSEETGLTYPMKYFVWLNGPSKAHKGELLLQAVRHNQELVIENSVQYQGLYRVQGTLGGEMVRGQAWVEIQPPGHMV
;
A
#
# COMPACT_ATOMS: atom_id res chain seq x y z
N MET A 1 11.38 4.10 -39.93
CA MET A 1 10.51 5.17 -39.42
C MET A 1 10.29 4.92 -37.94
N SER A 2 11.01 5.68 -37.12
CA SER A 2 11.01 5.63 -35.66
C SER A 2 9.83 6.44 -35.12
N GLY A 3 8.73 5.75 -34.82
CA GLY A 3 7.57 6.34 -34.14
C GLY A 3 7.79 6.35 -32.63
N LEU A 4 7.69 7.53 -32.02
CA LEU A 4 7.73 7.76 -30.57
C LEU A 4 6.74 6.83 -29.85
N ILE A 5 7.26 5.94 -29.00
CA ILE A 5 6.46 5.30 -27.94
C ILE A 5 6.26 6.35 -26.84
N SER A 6 5.05 6.85 -26.71
CA SER A 6 4.65 7.75 -25.62
C SER A 6 4.65 6.99 -24.29
N ARG A 7 5.71 7.16 -23.50
CA ARG A 7 5.81 6.61 -22.13
C ARG A 7 4.97 7.45 -21.19
N ARG A 8 3.82 6.94 -20.73
CA ARG A 8 3.11 7.50 -19.57
C ARG A 8 3.56 6.72 -18.33
N LYS A 9 4.29 7.39 -17.43
CA LYS A 9 4.56 6.89 -16.08
C LYS A 9 3.25 6.96 -15.30
N PHE A 10 2.79 5.83 -14.74
CA PHE A 10 1.60 5.80 -13.90
C PHE A 10 2.04 5.97 -12.45
N ILE A 11 1.53 7.02 -11.82
CA ILE A 11 1.76 7.31 -10.42
C ILE A 11 0.75 6.51 -9.59
N VAL A 12 1.22 5.78 -8.60
CA VAL A 12 0.38 4.97 -7.70
C VAL A 12 0.52 5.49 -6.28
N LEU A 13 -0.58 5.96 -5.67
CA LEU A 13 -0.59 6.53 -4.31
C LEU A 13 -1.03 5.47 -3.29
N SER A 14 -0.10 4.60 -2.92
CA SER A 14 -0.16 3.69 -1.76
C SER A 14 1.21 3.04 -1.61
N ALA A 15 1.38 2.08 -0.69
CA ALA A 15 2.58 1.22 -0.66
C ALA A 15 2.89 0.56 -2.03
N ALA A 16 1.94 0.63 -2.98
CA ALA A 16 2.10 0.27 -4.37
C ALA A 16 2.95 1.21 -5.24
N GLY A 17 3.30 2.41 -4.78
CA GLY A 17 4.26 3.28 -5.47
C GLY A 17 5.66 2.66 -5.59
N LEU A 18 5.95 1.63 -4.79
CA LEU A 18 7.21 0.88 -4.77
C LEU A 18 7.56 0.22 -6.11
N MET A 19 6.56 -0.24 -6.86
CA MET A 19 6.79 -1.10 -8.02
C MET A 19 6.77 -0.33 -9.35
N SER A 20 6.06 0.81 -9.46
CA SER A 20 6.00 1.65 -10.67
C SER A 20 7.36 2.24 -11.14
N ALA A 21 8.39 2.11 -10.30
CA ALA A 21 9.73 2.66 -10.47
C ALA A 21 10.66 1.95 -11.46
N HIS A 22 10.39 0.68 -11.81
CA HIS A 22 11.32 -0.16 -12.57
C HIS A 22 11.18 0.08 -14.10
N PRO A 23 12.20 0.59 -14.81
CA PRO A 23 12.20 0.82 -16.24
C PRO A 23 13.26 -0.05 -16.96
N LEU A 24 13.08 -1.37 -17.00
CA LEU A 24 13.86 -2.22 -17.90
C LEU A 24 13.16 -2.37 -19.26
N HIS A 25 13.19 -1.29 -20.04
CA HIS A 25 12.96 -1.37 -21.49
C HIS A 25 14.29 -1.55 -22.23
N ARG A 26 14.57 -2.79 -22.61
CA ARG A 26 15.18 -3.09 -23.91
C ARG A 26 14.36 -4.18 -24.60
N LEU A 27 13.78 -3.81 -25.72
CA LEU A 27 13.32 -4.65 -26.85
C LEU A 27 13.39 -6.17 -26.65
N LEU A 28 12.22 -6.81 -26.73
CA LEU A 28 11.98 -7.88 -27.70
C LEU A 28 10.49 -7.82 -28.11
N ALA A 29 10.25 -7.10 -29.21
CA ALA A 29 9.04 -7.24 -29.98
C ALA A 29 9.18 -8.53 -30.81
N ALA A 30 8.49 -9.58 -30.40
CA ALA A 30 7.97 -10.65 -31.26
C ALA A 30 7.07 -11.53 -30.39
N ASN A 31 5.79 -11.63 -30.78
CA ASN A 31 4.71 -12.38 -30.12
C ASN A 31 3.85 -11.55 -29.13
N ILE A 32 3.34 -10.40 -29.57
CA ILE A 32 2.17 -9.79 -28.93
C ILE A 32 0.93 -10.49 -29.49
N PHE A 33 0.23 -11.19 -28.61
CA PHE A 33 -1.07 -11.80 -28.88
C PHE A 33 -2.08 -10.71 -29.25
N SER A 34 -2.83 -10.91 -30.35
CA SER A 34 -4.12 -10.26 -30.50
C SER A 34 -5.09 -10.91 -29.51
N ALA A 35 -5.23 -10.34 -28.32
CA ALA A 35 -6.26 -10.76 -27.39
C ALA A 35 -7.62 -10.22 -27.89
N GLU A 36 -8.27 -10.95 -28.79
CA GLU A 36 -9.72 -10.86 -28.93
C GLU A 36 -10.35 -11.10 -27.56
N GLY A 37 -11.00 -10.08 -26.99
CA GLY A 37 -11.73 -10.19 -25.73
C GLY A 37 -11.13 -9.49 -24.50
N ALA A 38 -10.25 -8.50 -24.66
CA ALA A 38 -9.84 -7.67 -23.52
C ALA A 38 -11.10 -7.08 -22.81
N PRO A 39 -11.28 -7.30 -21.49
CA PRO A 39 -12.47 -6.88 -20.78
C PRO A 39 -12.66 -5.37 -20.90
N ARG A 40 -13.93 -4.95 -21.04
CA ARG A 40 -14.28 -3.53 -21.11
C ARG A 40 -13.90 -2.88 -19.77
N ARG A 41 -12.96 -1.94 -19.80
CA ARG A 41 -12.49 -1.22 -18.61
C ARG A 41 -13.63 -0.55 -17.87
N ILE A 42 -13.52 -0.55 -16.55
CA ILE A 42 -14.46 0.15 -15.68
C ILE A 42 -13.73 1.16 -14.80
N CYS A 43 -14.33 2.33 -14.62
CA CYS A 43 -13.87 3.26 -13.59
C CYS A 43 -14.23 2.72 -12.21
N ALA A 44 -13.23 2.59 -11.32
CA ALA A 44 -13.50 2.74 -9.91
C ALA A 44 -14.30 4.04 -9.69
N SER A 45 -15.42 3.92 -8.99
CA SER A 45 -16.36 5.01 -8.79
C SER A 45 -17.06 4.89 -7.45
N TYR A 46 -17.36 6.04 -6.87
CA TYR A 46 -18.27 6.11 -5.74
C TYR A 46 -19.70 5.97 -6.25
N LEU A 47 -20.50 5.17 -5.57
CA LEU A 47 -21.94 5.12 -5.80
C LEU A 47 -22.58 4.76 -4.45
N PRO A 48 -23.48 5.60 -3.90
CA PRO A 48 -23.95 5.48 -2.53
C PRO A 48 -24.63 4.13 -2.25
N ASP A 49 -25.40 3.62 -3.23
CA ASP A 49 -26.16 2.37 -3.11
C ASP A 49 -25.59 1.21 -3.96
N TYR A 50 -24.37 1.36 -4.49
CA TYR A 50 -23.84 0.36 -5.41
C TYR A 50 -23.47 -0.93 -4.71
N SER A 51 -24.25 -1.96 -5.04
CA SER A 51 -24.07 -3.33 -4.62
C SER A 51 -23.10 -4.04 -5.57
N ALA A 52 -21.84 -3.60 -5.61
CA ALA A 52 -20.76 -4.33 -6.26
C ALA A 52 -20.79 -5.81 -5.84
N PRO A 53 -20.44 -6.78 -6.71
CA PRO A 53 -20.52 -8.18 -6.33
C PRO A 53 -19.81 -8.49 -5.00
N TRP A 54 -18.64 -7.89 -4.74
CA TRP A 54 -17.86 -8.09 -3.52
C TRP A 54 -18.41 -7.38 -2.28
N SER A 55 -19.27 -6.37 -2.42
CA SER A 55 -19.88 -5.68 -1.27
C SER A 55 -21.06 -6.46 -0.64
N GLN A 56 -21.49 -7.55 -1.28
CA GLN A 56 -22.72 -8.24 -0.93
C GLN A 56 -22.58 -9.31 0.15
N SER A 57 -21.40 -9.91 0.32
CA SER A 57 -21.17 -10.93 1.35
C SER A 57 -19.69 -11.17 1.67
N PRO A 58 -19.40 -11.67 2.88
CA PRO A 58 -18.17 -12.34 3.25
C PRO A 58 -17.41 -13.10 2.16
N ALA A 59 -18.09 -14.07 1.54
CA ALA A 59 -17.47 -14.99 0.61
C ALA A 59 -17.07 -14.28 -0.70
N ARG A 60 -17.88 -13.30 -1.11
CA ARG A 60 -17.60 -12.51 -2.31
C ARG A 60 -16.46 -11.52 -2.10
N LEU A 61 -16.34 -10.92 -0.91
CA LEU A 61 -15.15 -10.14 -0.56
C LEU A 61 -13.89 -11.00 -0.55
N SER A 62 -13.92 -12.17 0.10
CA SER A 62 -12.76 -13.08 0.06
C SER A 62 -12.36 -13.43 -1.36
N ARG A 63 -13.31 -13.71 -2.26
CA ARG A 63 -13.02 -13.97 -3.69
C ARG A 63 -12.42 -12.75 -4.38
N PHE A 64 -12.93 -11.56 -4.10
CA PHE A 64 -12.44 -10.30 -4.64
C PHE A 64 -11.00 -10.05 -4.22
N LEU A 65 -10.70 -10.09 -2.92
CA LEU A 65 -9.34 -9.90 -2.37
C LEU A 65 -8.34 -10.95 -2.85
N SER A 66 -8.80 -12.14 -3.28
CA SER A 66 -7.95 -13.19 -3.82
C SER A 66 -7.75 -13.12 -5.33
N GLY A 67 -8.48 -12.26 -6.03
CA GLY A 67 -8.49 -12.19 -7.49
C GLY A 67 -7.58 -11.11 -8.05
N ASP A 68 -7.13 -11.34 -9.28
CA ASP A 68 -6.75 -10.24 -10.16
C ASP A 68 -7.99 -9.74 -10.90
N HIS A 69 -8.05 -8.43 -11.09
CA HIS A 69 -9.19 -7.71 -11.67
C HIS A 69 -8.66 -6.88 -12.83
N LEU A 70 -8.67 -7.50 -14.01
CA LEU A 70 -8.15 -6.93 -15.27
C LEU A 70 -9.01 -5.77 -15.79
N GLU A 71 -10.19 -5.55 -15.20
CA GLU A 71 -11.06 -4.43 -15.52
C GLU A 71 -10.57 -3.07 -14.99
N PHE A 72 -9.57 -3.06 -14.09
CA PHE A 72 -8.96 -1.85 -13.51
C PHE A 72 -7.54 -1.63 -14.06
N ASP A 73 -7.01 -0.40 -13.97
CA ASP A 73 -5.68 -0.08 -14.52
C ASP A 73 -4.54 -0.65 -13.67
N VAL A 74 -4.74 -0.68 -12.34
CA VAL A 74 -3.74 -1.11 -11.36
C VAL A 74 -4.42 -2.04 -10.36
N GLY A 75 -3.71 -3.08 -9.95
CA GLY A 75 -4.14 -3.95 -8.86
C GLY A 75 -2.98 -4.68 -8.20
N GLY A 76 -3.03 -4.94 -6.90
CA GLY A 76 -1.94 -5.68 -6.27
C GLY A 76 -2.13 -6.01 -4.80
N TRP A 77 -1.20 -6.80 -4.29
CA TRP A 77 -1.07 -7.17 -2.89
C TRP A 77 0.27 -6.66 -2.38
N PHE A 78 0.25 -5.84 -1.34
CA PHE A 78 1.45 -5.21 -0.77
C PHE A 78 1.52 -5.52 0.71
N LEU A 79 2.44 -6.39 1.10
CA LEU A 79 2.65 -6.76 2.49
C LEU A 79 3.91 -6.09 3.02
N PHE A 80 3.77 -5.37 4.12
CA PHE A 80 4.88 -4.67 4.74
C PHE A 80 4.72 -4.63 6.25
N GLY A 81 5.83 -4.51 6.96
CA GLY A 81 5.80 -4.53 8.41
C GLY A 81 7.17 -4.75 9.01
N ASN A 82 7.16 -5.18 10.26
CA ASN A 82 8.38 -5.44 11.01
C ASN A 82 8.59 -6.92 11.29
N LEU A 83 9.84 -7.34 11.26
CA LEU A 83 10.31 -8.64 11.70
C LEU A 83 11.18 -8.45 12.93
N ARG A 84 10.86 -9.13 14.03
CA ARG A 84 11.57 -9.00 15.29
C ARG A 84 12.18 -10.32 15.74
N GLU A 85 13.51 -10.30 15.84
CA GLU A 85 14.32 -11.40 16.32
C GLU A 85 14.26 -11.54 17.85
N GLU A 86 14.64 -12.70 18.36
CA GLU A 86 14.78 -12.95 19.80
C GLU A 86 15.83 -12.04 20.45
N SER A 87 16.86 -11.63 19.68
CA SER A 87 17.88 -10.66 20.08
C SER A 87 17.32 -9.24 20.33
N GLY A 88 16.07 -8.98 19.93
CA GLY A 88 15.42 -7.68 20.03
C GLY A 88 15.67 -6.76 18.83
N LYS A 89 16.50 -7.19 17.87
CA LYS A 89 16.65 -6.50 16.57
C LYS A 89 15.32 -6.45 15.84
N ASN A 90 15.05 -5.30 15.24
CA ASN A 90 13.81 -5.04 14.52
C ASN A 90 14.13 -4.62 13.10
N SER A 91 13.56 -5.30 12.12
CA SER A 91 13.87 -5.13 10.70
C SER A 91 12.62 -4.75 9.92
N GLY A 92 12.76 -3.81 8.99
CA GLY A 92 11.71 -3.51 8.02
C GLY A 92 11.70 -4.58 6.94
N PHE A 93 10.52 -5.02 6.53
CA PHE A 93 10.35 -5.97 5.44
C PHE A 93 9.13 -5.59 4.61
N PHE A 94 9.25 -5.69 3.30
CA PHE A 94 8.10 -5.65 2.40
C PHE A 94 8.21 -6.71 1.31
N MET A 95 7.05 -7.12 0.80
CA MET A 95 6.88 -8.00 -0.35
C MET A 95 5.60 -7.59 -1.08
N GLY A 96 5.65 -7.45 -2.39
CA GLY A 96 4.47 -7.09 -3.17
C GLY A 96 4.46 -7.67 -4.57
N ILE A 97 3.25 -7.95 -5.07
CA ILE A 97 3.00 -8.22 -6.50
C ILE A 97 1.91 -7.28 -6.97
N GLN A 98 2.20 -6.52 -8.01
CA GLN A 98 1.30 -5.53 -8.61
C GLN A 98 1.20 -5.76 -10.09
N ARG A 99 -0.02 -5.66 -10.62
CA ARG A 99 -0.30 -5.47 -12.03
C ARG A 99 -0.47 -3.98 -12.31
N MET A 100 0.11 -3.53 -13.42
CA MET A 100 -0.19 -2.25 -14.04
C MET A 100 -0.36 -2.44 -15.54
N ASP A 101 -1.36 -1.81 -16.11
CA ASP A 101 -1.56 -1.80 -17.56
C ASP A 101 -0.67 -0.75 -18.23
N GLN A 102 0.24 -1.18 -19.11
CA GLN A 102 1.10 -0.30 -19.90
C GLN A 102 0.63 -0.15 -21.34
N ASP A 103 0.64 1.08 -21.88
CA ASP A 103 0.38 1.34 -23.29
C ASP A 103 1.59 0.93 -24.17
N VAL A 104 1.41 -0.10 -25.00
CA VAL A 104 2.36 -0.61 -25.99
C VAL A 104 1.73 -0.51 -27.38
N LEU A 105 2.22 0.42 -28.20
CA LEU A 105 1.74 0.64 -29.57
C LEU A 105 0.22 0.90 -29.69
N GLY A 106 -0.37 1.52 -28.66
CA GLY A 106 -1.80 1.83 -28.61
C GLY A 106 -2.66 0.69 -28.02
N GLU A 107 -2.07 -0.45 -27.71
CA GLU A 107 -2.71 -1.52 -26.93
C GLU A 107 -2.22 -1.48 -25.49
N ARG A 108 -3.11 -1.68 -24.51
CA ARG A 108 -2.68 -1.79 -23.13
C ARG A 108 -2.45 -3.24 -22.75
N VAL A 109 -1.24 -3.54 -22.29
CA VAL A 109 -0.79 -4.88 -21.91
C VAL A 109 -0.57 -4.91 -20.39
N PRO A 110 -1.09 -5.92 -19.67
CA PRO A 110 -0.81 -6.06 -18.25
C PRO A 110 0.66 -6.42 -18.04
N VAL A 111 1.34 -5.65 -17.18
CA VAL A 111 2.68 -5.94 -16.70
C VAL A 111 2.59 -6.18 -15.20
N TYR A 112 3.14 -7.30 -14.74
CA TYR A 112 3.25 -7.56 -13.31
C TYR A 112 4.63 -7.17 -12.82
N GLN A 113 4.70 -6.69 -11.60
CA GLN A 113 5.93 -6.36 -10.92
C GLN A 113 5.93 -7.15 -9.63
N ALA A 114 7.07 -7.75 -9.33
CA ALA A 114 7.30 -8.50 -8.11
C ALA A 114 8.48 -7.87 -7.39
N ALA A 115 8.32 -7.56 -6.12
CA ALA A 115 9.33 -6.87 -5.32
C ALA A 115 9.41 -7.43 -3.90
N ILE A 116 10.64 -7.47 -3.37
CA ILE A 116 10.96 -7.74 -1.97
C ILE A 116 11.98 -6.73 -1.47
N GLY A 117 11.84 -6.28 -0.23
CA GLY A 117 12.87 -5.49 0.42
C GLY A 117 13.03 -5.83 1.89
N PHE A 118 14.26 -5.73 2.37
CA PHE A 118 14.65 -6.03 3.74
C PHE A 118 15.65 -4.98 4.26
N ASN A 119 15.31 -4.34 5.38
CA ASN A 119 16.13 -3.34 6.05
C ASN A 119 16.41 -3.78 7.48
N HIS A 120 17.65 -4.18 7.73
CA HIS A 120 18.12 -4.71 9.01
C HIS A 120 19.12 -3.75 9.66
N PRO A 121 19.14 -3.59 11.00
CA PRO A 121 20.07 -2.70 11.69
C PRO A 121 21.54 -2.87 11.29
N GLU A 122 22.00 -4.11 11.09
CA GLU A 122 23.40 -4.41 10.75
C GLU A 122 23.74 -4.17 9.27
N LEU A 123 22.74 -4.05 8.40
CA LEU A 123 22.96 -3.74 6.98
C LEU A 123 23.09 -2.23 6.75
N GLY A 124 22.47 -1.41 7.62
CA GLY A 124 22.50 0.05 7.52
C GLY A 124 21.78 0.65 6.30
N ARG A 125 21.14 -0.18 5.46
CA ARG A 125 20.41 0.17 4.23
C ARG A 125 19.41 -0.93 3.86
N TYR A 126 18.58 -0.68 2.85
CA TYR A 126 17.75 -1.71 2.23
C TYR A 126 18.58 -2.64 1.34
N LEU A 127 18.30 -3.94 1.42
CA LEU A 127 18.49 -4.87 0.32
C LEU A 127 17.14 -5.04 -0.36
N TYR A 128 17.14 -4.99 -1.69
CA TYR A 128 15.94 -5.00 -2.51
C TYR A 128 16.17 -5.84 -3.75
N GLY A 129 15.21 -6.70 -4.07
CA GLY A 129 15.19 -7.48 -5.30
C GLY A 129 13.81 -7.44 -5.94
N GLY A 130 13.73 -7.59 -7.25
CA GLY A 130 12.47 -7.58 -7.96
C GLY A 130 12.62 -7.75 -9.46
N CYS A 131 11.49 -7.87 -10.14
CA CYS A 131 11.45 -8.02 -11.59
C CYS A 131 10.13 -7.56 -12.19
N ASP A 132 10.19 -7.14 -13.46
CA ASP A 132 9.02 -6.95 -14.32
C ASP A 132 8.70 -8.27 -15.05
N ILE A 133 7.41 -8.59 -15.14
CA ILE A 133 6.88 -9.81 -15.71
C ILE A 133 5.87 -9.43 -16.79
N THR A 134 6.30 -9.59 -18.03
CA THR A 134 5.49 -9.30 -19.22
C THR A 134 4.91 -10.56 -19.86
N ASP A 135 5.55 -11.73 -19.68
CA ASP A 135 4.99 -13.02 -20.08
C ASP A 135 4.11 -13.58 -18.96
N LEU A 136 2.79 -13.61 -19.21
CA LEU A 136 1.79 -14.07 -18.26
C LEU A 136 1.93 -15.54 -17.86
N LYS A 137 2.72 -16.35 -18.57
CA LYS A 137 3.04 -17.72 -18.14
C LYS A 137 3.89 -17.75 -16.86
N ASN A 138 4.58 -16.65 -16.56
CA ASN A 138 5.42 -16.51 -15.37
C ASN A 138 4.65 -15.97 -14.15
N ILE A 139 3.33 -15.75 -14.28
CA ILE A 139 2.46 -15.41 -13.15
C ILE A 139 1.36 -16.47 -12.98
N VAL A 140 1.17 -16.94 -11.75
CA VAL A 140 0.09 -17.85 -11.37
C VAL A 140 -0.72 -17.22 -10.26
N ILE A 141 -2.01 -17.00 -10.51
CA ILE A 141 -2.95 -16.43 -9.54
C ILE A 141 -4.12 -17.40 -9.36
N THR A 142 -4.29 -17.94 -8.15
CA THR A 142 -5.43 -18.78 -7.78
C THR A 142 -6.24 -18.12 -6.68
N GLN A 143 -7.56 -18.31 -6.69
CA GLN A 143 -8.46 -17.72 -5.69
C GLN A 143 -8.77 -18.65 -4.51
N ASN A 144 -8.74 -19.98 -4.73
CA ASN A 144 -9.14 -20.99 -3.74
C ASN A 144 -8.28 -22.28 -3.86
N PRO A 145 -7.27 -22.47 -2.99
CA PRO A 145 -6.74 -21.48 -2.04
C PRO A 145 -6.12 -20.29 -2.77
N TRP A 146 -6.03 -19.14 -2.08
CA TRP A 146 -5.37 -17.97 -2.64
C TRP A 146 -3.87 -18.23 -2.79
N LYS A 147 -3.33 -17.98 -3.98
CA LYS A 147 -1.90 -17.98 -4.24
C LYS A 147 -1.59 -17.01 -5.36
N VAL A 148 -0.56 -16.20 -5.16
CA VAL A 148 0.08 -15.40 -6.20
C VAL A 148 1.52 -15.86 -6.27
N HIS A 149 1.97 -16.29 -7.44
CA HIS A 149 3.32 -16.76 -7.66
C HIS A 149 3.89 -16.17 -8.94
N ALA A 150 5.06 -15.56 -8.79
CA ALA A 150 5.79 -14.88 -9.84
C ALA A 150 7.13 -15.58 -10.06
N VAL A 151 7.49 -15.82 -11.31
CA VAL A 151 8.83 -16.27 -11.74
C VAL A 151 9.49 -15.09 -12.46
N CYS A 152 10.68 -14.71 -12.01
CA CYS A 152 11.42 -13.60 -12.59
C CYS A 152 12.20 -14.05 -13.83
N PRO A 153 11.92 -13.49 -15.02
CA PRO A 153 12.64 -13.84 -16.23
C PRO A 153 14.14 -13.56 -16.10
N GLY A 154 14.98 -14.47 -16.60
CA GLY A 154 16.44 -14.30 -16.62
C GLY A 154 17.15 -14.62 -15.30
N GLU A 155 16.41 -14.93 -14.23
CA GLU A 155 16.98 -15.33 -12.94
C GLU A 155 16.74 -16.82 -12.65
N SER A 156 17.78 -17.55 -12.24
CA SER A 156 17.68 -18.96 -11.85
C SER A 156 18.39 -19.26 -10.52
N PRO A 157 17.67 -19.66 -9.46
CA PRO A 157 16.21 -19.50 -9.31
C PRO A 157 15.86 -18.02 -9.05
N GLY A 158 14.84 -17.50 -9.72
CA GLY A 158 14.25 -16.19 -9.44
C GLY A 158 12.74 -16.30 -9.32
N TRP A 159 12.21 -16.23 -8.10
CA TRP A 159 10.76 -16.34 -7.89
C TRP A 159 10.29 -15.76 -6.56
N MET A 160 8.99 -15.48 -6.51
CA MET A 160 8.30 -15.01 -5.31
C MET A 160 6.91 -15.63 -5.20
N SER A 161 6.40 -15.81 -3.99
CA SER A 161 5.05 -16.34 -3.78
C SER A 161 4.44 -15.83 -2.48
N MET A 162 3.15 -15.49 -2.56
CA MET A 162 2.29 -15.18 -1.43
C MET A 162 1.10 -16.13 -1.49
N GLU A 163 0.83 -16.88 -0.41
CA GLU A 163 -0.23 -17.89 -0.41
C GLU A 163 -0.97 -17.99 0.91
N LEU A 164 -2.25 -18.35 0.84
CA LEU A 164 -3.10 -18.66 1.98
C LEU A 164 -2.87 -20.11 2.39
N LEU A 165 -2.36 -20.32 3.60
CA LEU A 165 -2.14 -21.67 4.15
C LEU A 165 -3.41 -22.24 4.79
N SER A 166 -4.21 -21.41 5.45
CA SER A 166 -5.44 -21.83 6.13
C SER A 166 -6.40 -20.66 6.34
N GLY A 167 -7.69 -20.96 6.48
CA GLY A 167 -8.75 -19.95 6.63
C GLY A 167 -9.27 -19.43 5.29
N LYS A 168 -9.64 -18.15 5.24
CA LYS A 168 -10.15 -17.46 4.04
C LYS A 168 -9.55 -16.05 3.97
N MET A 169 -9.21 -15.60 2.77
CA MET A 169 -8.67 -14.25 2.55
C MET A 169 -9.60 -13.18 3.14
N GLY A 170 -9.05 -12.23 3.90
CA GLY A 170 -9.82 -11.16 4.54
C GLY A 170 -10.63 -11.58 5.76
N ARG A 171 -10.39 -12.78 6.32
CA ARG A 171 -11.04 -13.26 7.54
C ARG A 171 -10.04 -13.36 8.69
N PRO A 172 -10.48 -13.03 9.92
CA PRO A 172 -9.61 -13.16 11.09
C PRO A 172 -9.16 -14.61 11.26
N ASN A 173 -7.96 -14.78 11.77
CA ASN A 173 -7.24 -16.05 11.95
C ASN A 173 -6.81 -16.75 10.66
N ALA A 174 -7.00 -16.15 9.48
CA ALA A 174 -6.38 -16.65 8.26
C ALA A 174 -4.84 -16.61 8.38
N THR A 175 -4.18 -17.64 7.84
CA THR A 175 -2.72 -17.76 7.91
C THR A 175 -2.13 -17.71 6.52
N TYR A 176 -1.04 -16.97 6.36
CA TYR A 176 -0.42 -16.67 5.09
C TYR A 176 1.06 -17.06 5.11
N LEU A 177 1.59 -17.40 3.95
CA LEU A 177 3.00 -17.66 3.73
C LEU A 177 3.54 -16.78 2.61
N LEU A 178 4.57 -16.02 2.93
CA LEU A 178 5.36 -15.23 2.00
C LEU A 178 6.68 -15.96 1.78
N LYS A 179 7.08 -16.13 0.51
CA LYS A 179 8.33 -16.75 0.13
C LYS A 179 8.97 -15.98 -1.03
N ALA A 180 10.28 -15.81 -0.99
CA ALA A 180 11.03 -15.30 -2.12
C ALA A 180 12.41 -15.94 -2.22
N HIS A 181 12.90 -16.00 -3.45
CA HIS A 181 14.27 -16.25 -3.80
C HIS A 181 14.61 -15.36 -4.99
N LEU A 182 15.17 -14.18 -4.71
CA LEU A 182 15.47 -13.16 -5.71
C LEU A 182 16.91 -12.69 -5.56
N THR A 183 17.45 -12.10 -6.62
CA THR A 183 18.72 -11.36 -6.54
C THR A 183 18.44 -9.94 -6.05
N ASP A 184 19.27 -9.43 -5.15
CA ASP A 184 19.21 -8.03 -4.72
C ASP A 184 19.93 -7.09 -5.69
N GLN A 185 19.87 -5.79 -5.43
CA GLN A 185 20.47 -4.76 -6.28
C GLN A 185 22.02 -4.84 -6.37
N TYR A 186 22.66 -5.64 -5.53
CA TYR A 186 24.11 -5.86 -5.52
C TYR A 186 24.52 -7.20 -6.15
N GLY A 187 23.57 -7.97 -6.68
CA GLY A 187 23.84 -9.28 -7.27
C GLY A 187 23.85 -10.43 -6.26
N GLU A 188 23.53 -10.17 -4.99
CA GLU A 188 23.52 -11.16 -3.92
C GLU A 188 22.14 -11.79 -3.75
N ARG A 189 22.07 -13.00 -3.19
CA ARG A 189 20.77 -13.67 -2.99
C ARG A 189 20.03 -13.13 -1.79
N LEU A 190 18.77 -12.75 -1.99
CA LEU A 190 17.82 -12.42 -0.95
C LEU A 190 16.73 -13.49 -0.90
N GLN A 191 16.70 -14.22 0.22
CA GLN A 191 15.75 -15.30 0.47
C GLN A 191 14.85 -14.92 1.63
N ALA A 192 13.56 -15.22 1.51
CA ALA A 192 12.62 -14.98 2.59
C ALA A 192 11.62 -16.11 2.74
N ARG A 193 11.26 -16.39 3.99
CA ARG A 193 10.12 -17.19 4.37
C ARG A 193 9.45 -16.55 5.57
N VAL A 194 8.24 -16.03 5.43
CA VAL A 194 7.50 -15.35 6.52
C VAL A 194 6.11 -15.96 6.63
N THR A 195 5.74 -16.46 7.81
CA THR A 195 4.38 -16.92 8.10
C THR A 195 3.66 -15.89 8.95
N LEU A 196 2.48 -15.49 8.50
CA LEU A 196 1.65 -14.46 9.13
C LEU A 196 0.30 -15.05 9.55
N ARG A 197 -0.29 -14.50 10.61
CA ARG A 197 -1.67 -14.77 11.03
C ARG A 197 -2.44 -13.46 11.11
N ASP A 198 -3.50 -13.32 10.34
CA ASP A 198 -4.38 -12.17 10.41
C ASP A 198 -5.16 -12.18 11.74
N ARG A 199 -5.12 -11.08 12.48
CA ARG A 199 -5.83 -10.92 13.76
C ARG A 199 -7.19 -10.24 13.59
N MET A 200 -7.39 -9.49 12.51
CA MET A 200 -8.47 -8.52 12.38
C MET A 200 -9.47 -8.89 11.26
N GLY A 201 -9.01 -9.47 10.17
CA GLY A 201 -9.78 -9.54 8.93
C GLY A 201 -9.62 -8.26 8.10
N ALA A 202 -10.32 -8.23 6.96
CA ALA A 202 -10.30 -7.07 6.08
C ALA A 202 -10.91 -5.84 6.75
N VAL A 203 -10.23 -4.69 6.65
CA VAL A 203 -10.77 -3.37 6.96
C VAL A 203 -11.10 -2.65 5.66
N GLN A 204 -12.16 -1.86 5.70
CA GLN A 204 -12.56 -1.01 4.57
C GLN A 204 -12.04 0.41 4.79
N HIS A 205 -11.26 0.89 3.83
CA HIS A 205 -10.76 2.26 3.84
C HIS A 205 -11.65 3.21 3.05
N GLY A 206 -12.38 2.79 2.03
CA GLY A 206 -13.21 3.69 1.26
C GLY A 206 -14.59 3.98 1.86
N TYR A 207 -15.31 4.88 1.20
CA TYR A 207 -16.69 5.24 1.45
C TYR A 207 -17.66 4.30 0.72
N GLY A 208 -18.91 4.25 1.21
CA GLY A 208 -19.99 3.45 0.64
C GLY A 208 -19.77 1.93 0.71
N PRO A 209 -20.71 1.11 0.22
CA PRO A 209 -20.66 -0.35 0.41
C PRO A 209 -19.46 -1.04 -0.27
N ALA A 210 -18.92 -0.45 -1.35
CA ALA A 210 -17.84 -1.04 -2.14
C ALA A 210 -16.44 -0.72 -1.63
N SER A 211 -16.30 0.14 -0.61
CA SER A 211 -15.02 0.70 -0.14
C SER A 211 -14.31 1.55 -1.20
N PHE A 212 -15.05 2.48 -1.83
CA PHE A 212 -14.43 3.42 -2.78
C PHE A 212 -13.68 4.54 -2.05
N TYR A 213 -12.38 4.63 -2.28
CA TYR A 213 -11.52 5.64 -1.70
C TYR A 213 -11.13 6.69 -2.77
N PRO A 214 -11.57 7.97 -2.64
CA PRO A 214 -11.12 9.04 -3.50
C PRO A 214 -9.65 9.34 -3.20
N GLN A 215 -8.77 8.91 -4.08
CA GLN A 215 -7.32 9.04 -3.93
C GLN A 215 -6.88 10.50 -4.18
N TRP A 216 -7.63 11.23 -5.01
CA TRP A 216 -7.43 12.65 -5.28
C TRP A 216 -8.77 13.38 -5.45
N LEU A 217 -8.71 14.70 -5.36
CA LEU A 217 -9.86 15.59 -5.53
C LEU A 217 -9.40 16.81 -6.33
N THR A 218 -10.25 17.28 -7.24
CA THR A 218 -10.02 18.52 -7.99
C THR A 218 -9.99 19.75 -7.06
N PRO A 219 -9.38 20.87 -7.47
CA PRO A 219 -9.43 22.12 -6.70
C PRO A 219 -10.87 22.57 -6.39
N LEU A 220 -11.78 22.43 -7.35
CA LEU A 220 -13.20 22.77 -7.17
C LEU A 220 -13.86 21.88 -6.12
N GLN A 221 -13.69 20.55 -6.21
CA GLN A 221 -14.24 19.62 -5.23
C GLN A 221 -13.71 19.93 -3.82
N ARG A 222 -12.42 20.19 -3.65
CA ARG A 222 -11.85 20.55 -2.33
C ARG A 222 -12.38 21.88 -1.80
N SER A 223 -12.61 22.85 -2.69
CA SER A 223 -13.23 24.12 -2.29
C SER A 223 -14.64 23.90 -1.76
N ILE A 224 -15.49 23.18 -2.51
CA ILE A 224 -16.87 22.86 -2.14
C ILE A 224 -16.92 22.05 -0.84
N ILE A 225 -16.13 20.99 -0.72
CA ILE A 225 -16.08 20.16 0.48
C ILE A 225 -15.72 21.00 1.71
N ARG A 226 -14.79 21.94 1.57
CA ARG A 226 -14.40 22.84 2.64
C ARG A 226 -15.51 23.83 3.02
N SER A 227 -16.11 24.51 2.04
CA SER A 227 -17.06 25.60 2.29
C SER A 227 -18.45 25.12 2.65
N GLU A 228 -18.93 24.04 2.04
CA GLU A 228 -20.32 23.59 2.12
C GLU A 228 -20.49 22.33 2.98
N PHE A 229 -19.47 21.48 3.04
CA PHE A 229 -19.53 20.20 3.77
C PHE A 229 -18.59 20.15 4.99
N HIS A 230 -18.14 21.32 5.45
CA HIS A 230 -17.29 21.47 6.64
C HIS A 230 -16.02 20.58 6.65
N CYS A 231 -15.45 20.35 5.47
CA CYS A 231 -14.31 19.46 5.20
C CYS A 231 -14.61 17.94 5.29
N SER A 232 -15.88 17.54 5.29
CA SER A 232 -16.29 16.15 5.29
C SER A 232 -16.47 15.61 3.86
N VAL A 233 -15.56 14.74 3.44
CA VAL A 233 -15.67 14.04 2.14
C VAL A 233 -16.85 13.07 2.17
N ASP A 234 -17.14 12.45 3.32
CA ASP A 234 -18.28 11.55 3.46
C ASP A 234 -19.60 12.29 3.23
N ALA A 235 -19.80 13.43 3.91
CA ALA A 235 -21.00 14.24 3.73
C ALA A 235 -21.15 14.72 2.28
N TYR A 236 -20.06 15.18 1.65
CA TYR A 236 -20.07 15.55 0.23
C TYR A 236 -20.52 14.39 -0.66
N LEU A 237 -19.97 13.19 -0.45
CA LEU A 237 -20.30 12.02 -1.26
C LEU A 237 -21.74 11.55 -1.04
N GLN A 238 -22.23 11.58 0.18
CA GLN A 238 -23.61 11.19 0.52
C GLN A 238 -24.64 12.17 -0.06
N GLU A 239 -24.41 13.48 0.09
CA GLU A 239 -25.37 14.51 -0.32
C GLU A 239 -25.37 14.76 -1.83
N THR A 240 -24.20 14.71 -2.49
CA THR A 240 -24.11 15.00 -3.93
C THR A 240 -24.28 13.76 -4.81
N ALA A 241 -24.11 12.57 -4.24
CA ALA A 241 -23.97 11.31 -4.98
C ALA A 241 -22.93 11.40 -6.13
N ALA A 242 -21.93 12.27 -6.00
CA ALA A 242 -20.93 12.49 -7.04
C ALA A 242 -20.18 11.19 -7.32
N PRO A 243 -20.20 10.67 -8.56
CA PRO A 243 -19.76 9.30 -8.80
C PRO A 243 -18.24 9.12 -8.75
N MET A 244 -17.46 10.21 -8.66
CA MET A 244 -16.00 10.20 -8.60
C MET A 244 -15.33 9.26 -9.62
N LYS A 245 -15.86 9.21 -10.84
CA LYS A 245 -15.45 8.24 -11.86
C LYS A 245 -13.96 8.40 -12.19
N CYS A 246 -13.21 7.30 -12.00
CA CYS A 246 -11.78 7.25 -12.27
C CYS A 246 -10.96 8.28 -11.44
N GLN A 247 -11.43 8.58 -10.22
CA GLN A 247 -10.75 9.49 -9.28
C GLN A 247 -10.22 8.77 -8.02
N GLY A 248 -10.14 7.45 -8.04
CA GLY A 248 -9.80 6.69 -6.85
C GLY A 248 -9.76 5.19 -7.08
N GLU A 249 -9.95 4.46 -5.98
CA GLU A 249 -9.68 3.04 -5.90
C GLU A 249 -10.69 2.31 -5.02
N TYR A 250 -10.79 0.99 -5.17
CA TYR A 250 -11.37 0.14 -4.13
C TYR A 250 -10.28 -0.31 -3.19
N TYR A 251 -10.33 0.17 -1.93
CA TYR A 251 -9.22 0.02 -1.00
C TYR A 251 -9.63 -0.78 0.24
N TYR A 252 -9.01 -1.94 0.40
CA TYR A 252 -9.07 -2.77 1.60
C TYR A 252 -7.68 -3.07 2.13
N SER A 253 -7.58 -3.34 3.42
CA SER A 253 -6.33 -3.81 4.02
C SER A 253 -6.55 -4.93 5.02
N LEU A 254 -5.50 -5.71 5.30
CA LEU A 254 -5.41 -6.54 6.50
C LEU A 254 -4.58 -5.77 7.52
N GLY A 255 -5.24 -4.97 8.36
CA GLY A 255 -4.57 -3.92 9.14
C GLY A 255 -3.72 -4.42 10.31
N LEU A 256 -3.85 -5.68 10.71
CA LEU A 256 -3.12 -6.24 11.83
C LEU A 256 -2.88 -7.74 11.66
N MET A 257 -1.70 -8.10 11.20
CA MET A 257 -1.25 -9.49 11.06
C MET A 257 -0.07 -9.74 11.99
N ASP A 258 -0.08 -10.85 12.72
CA ASP A 258 1.00 -11.27 13.61
C ASP A 258 2.00 -12.15 12.84
N VAL A 259 3.30 -11.86 12.95
CA VAL A 259 4.34 -12.77 12.46
C VAL A 259 4.38 -13.99 13.37
N GLN A 260 4.22 -15.18 12.79
CA GLN A 260 4.32 -16.46 13.50
C GLN A 260 5.75 -17.01 13.46
N ARG A 261 6.40 -16.88 12.30
CA ARG A 261 7.79 -17.28 12.08
C ARG A 261 8.34 -16.55 10.87
N PHE A 262 9.62 -16.21 10.91
CA PHE A 262 10.34 -15.75 9.73
C PHE A 262 11.78 -16.25 9.70
N GLU A 263 12.29 -16.39 8.48
CA GLU A 263 13.70 -16.64 8.15
C GLU A 263 14.05 -15.81 6.92
N ILE A 264 15.14 -15.05 7.01
CA ILE A 264 15.72 -14.24 5.94
C ILE A 264 17.15 -14.69 5.68
N GLY A 265 17.49 -14.95 4.42
CA GLY A 265 18.86 -15.24 3.96
C GLY A 265 19.38 -14.11 3.09
N VAL A 266 20.67 -13.80 3.20
CA VAL A 266 21.38 -12.74 2.45
C VAL A 266 22.72 -13.28 1.94
N GLY A 267 22.96 -13.18 0.64
CA GLY A 267 24.16 -13.67 -0.03
C GLY A 267 24.39 -15.16 0.22
N SER A 268 25.57 -15.52 0.73
CA SER A 268 25.91 -16.90 1.12
C SER A 268 25.30 -17.33 2.46
N ALA A 269 24.83 -16.39 3.28
CA ALA A 269 24.23 -16.68 4.58
C ALA A 269 22.74 -17.02 4.40
N SER A 270 22.43 -18.32 4.34
CA SER A 270 21.05 -18.82 4.19
C SER A 270 20.13 -18.48 5.37
N ARG A 271 20.70 -18.11 6.53
CA ARG A 271 19.96 -17.65 7.72
C ARG A 271 20.67 -16.44 8.34
N PHE A 272 20.44 -15.27 7.76
CA PHE A 272 20.94 -14.00 8.26
C PHE A 272 20.11 -13.47 9.44
N ALA A 273 18.77 -13.54 9.35
CA ALA A 273 17.86 -13.14 10.43
C ALA A 273 16.71 -14.13 10.58
N ALA A 274 16.28 -14.39 11.82
CA ALA A 274 15.15 -15.29 12.10
C ALA A 274 14.45 -14.96 13.41
N GLY A 275 13.16 -15.29 13.50
CA GLY A 275 12.38 -15.07 14.70
C GLY A 275 10.92 -15.48 14.54
N ASN A 276 10.10 -15.11 15.51
CA ASN A 276 8.69 -15.52 15.62
C ASN A 276 7.77 -14.38 16.08
N SER A 277 8.21 -13.14 15.88
CA SER A 277 7.47 -11.96 16.33
C SER A 277 7.61 -10.79 15.35
N GLY A 278 6.67 -9.85 15.43
CA GLY A 278 6.52 -8.75 14.49
C GLY A 278 5.05 -8.59 14.08
N THR A 279 4.75 -7.53 13.35
CA THR A 279 3.43 -7.33 12.73
C THR A 279 3.54 -6.82 11.31
N PHE A 280 2.53 -7.19 10.53
CA PHE A 280 2.40 -6.87 9.13
C PHE A 280 1.06 -6.21 8.86
N TRP A 281 1.07 -5.39 7.84
CA TRP A 281 -0.09 -4.79 7.20
C TRP A 281 -0.08 -5.26 5.74
N MET A 282 -1.26 -5.54 5.19
CA MET A 282 -1.41 -5.81 3.76
C MET A 282 -2.34 -4.78 3.14
N ASP A 283 -1.89 -4.06 2.13
CA ASP A 283 -2.77 -3.28 1.25
C ASP A 283 -3.25 -4.12 0.08
N TYR A 284 -4.52 -3.92 -0.26
CA TYR A 284 -5.15 -4.39 -1.48
C TYR A 284 -5.89 -3.24 -2.14
N CYS A 285 -5.29 -2.74 -3.21
CA CYS A 285 -5.70 -1.56 -3.96
C CYS A 285 -6.06 -1.96 -5.38
N LEU A 286 -7.20 -1.48 -5.89
CA LEU A 286 -7.59 -1.58 -7.29
C LEU A 286 -7.93 -0.18 -7.81
N GLU A 287 -7.10 0.35 -8.69
CA GLU A 287 -7.15 1.75 -9.07
C GLU A 287 -7.61 1.93 -10.52
N THR A 288 -8.33 3.02 -10.77
CA THR A 288 -8.58 3.50 -12.14
C THR A 288 -8.34 4.99 -12.19
N LEU A 289 -7.41 5.40 -13.04
CA LEU A 289 -6.91 6.77 -13.05
C LEU A 289 -7.11 7.36 -14.44
N ASN A 290 -7.89 8.44 -14.50
CA ASN A 290 -8.08 9.17 -15.75
C ASN A 290 -6.90 10.12 -16.01
N GLU A 291 -6.87 10.74 -17.19
CA GLU A 291 -5.79 11.68 -17.57
C GLU A 291 -5.69 12.90 -16.65
N ALA A 292 -6.80 13.29 -16.01
CA ALA A 292 -6.82 14.43 -15.09
C ALA A 292 -6.04 14.16 -13.80
N PHE A 293 -5.89 12.90 -13.40
CA PHE A 293 -5.06 12.49 -12.26
C PHE A 293 -3.67 13.11 -12.32
N GLN A 294 -2.97 12.91 -13.44
CA GLN A 294 -1.60 13.39 -13.65
C GLN A 294 -1.49 14.91 -13.45
N SER A 295 -2.50 15.68 -13.89
CA SER A 295 -2.51 17.14 -13.72
C SER A 295 -2.62 17.59 -12.26
N VAL A 296 -3.22 16.76 -11.39
CA VAL A 296 -3.43 17.08 -9.98
C VAL A 296 -2.22 16.68 -9.12
N ILE A 297 -1.58 15.56 -9.46
CA ILE A 297 -0.61 14.90 -8.57
C ILE A 297 0.86 15.00 -9.02
N LYS A 298 1.16 15.49 -10.24
CA LYS A 298 2.53 15.63 -10.76
C LYS A 298 3.51 16.35 -9.80
N ASP A 299 3.01 17.36 -9.08
CA ASP A 299 3.79 18.14 -8.11
C ASP A 299 3.18 17.96 -6.71
N SER A 300 3.09 16.71 -6.25
CA SER A 300 2.58 16.44 -4.90
C SER A 300 3.55 15.71 -3.99
N GLU A 301 3.32 15.91 -2.69
CA GLU A 301 4.00 15.22 -1.62
C GLU A 301 3.02 14.26 -0.97
N PHE A 302 3.51 13.08 -0.64
CA PHE A 302 2.71 12.02 -0.05
C PHE A 302 3.39 11.53 1.22
N VAL A 303 2.60 11.40 2.28
CA VAL A 303 2.99 10.64 3.47
C VAL A 303 1.86 9.73 3.90
N PHE A 304 2.20 8.47 4.15
CA PHE A 304 1.28 7.44 4.61
C PHE A 304 1.86 6.74 5.83
N PHE A 305 0.96 6.44 6.77
CA PHE A 305 1.25 5.68 7.98
C PHE A 305 0.22 4.57 8.13
N ALA A 306 0.71 3.33 8.19
CA ALA A 306 -0.05 2.17 8.63
C ALA A 306 0.31 1.87 10.09
N LEU A 307 -0.49 2.39 11.02
CA LEU A 307 -0.25 2.28 12.46
C LEU A 307 -0.89 1.01 13.01
N GLN A 308 -0.14 0.30 13.83
CA GLN A 308 -0.53 -0.97 14.42
C GLN A 308 -0.33 -0.92 15.93
N PHE A 309 -1.38 -1.25 16.68
CA PHE A 309 -1.39 -1.25 18.15
C PHE A 309 -1.77 -2.66 18.66
N PRO A 310 -0.85 -3.63 18.63
CA PRO A 310 -1.20 -5.04 18.83
C PRO A 310 -1.78 -5.35 20.22
N SER A 311 -1.29 -4.66 21.26
CA SER A 311 -1.78 -4.79 22.64
C SER A 311 -3.21 -4.29 22.82
N ARG A 312 -3.65 -3.36 21.95
CA ARG A 312 -5.01 -2.83 21.94
C ARG A 312 -5.92 -3.54 20.94
N ARG A 313 -5.35 -4.43 20.11
CA ARG A 313 -6.05 -5.10 18.99
C ARG A 313 -6.67 -4.07 18.03
N GLU A 314 -5.89 -3.03 17.74
CA GLU A 314 -6.30 -1.89 16.92
C GLU A 314 -5.31 -1.64 15.78
N ALA A 315 -5.81 -1.04 14.72
CA ALA A 315 -5.07 -0.61 13.54
C ALA A 315 -5.59 0.77 13.12
N MET A 316 -4.74 1.59 12.51
CA MET A 316 -5.13 2.93 12.07
C MET A 316 -4.36 3.31 10.82
N MET A 317 -5.07 3.85 9.83
CA MET A 317 -4.46 4.47 8.64
C MET A 317 -4.43 5.98 8.83
N VAL A 318 -3.30 6.61 8.56
CA VAL A 318 -3.15 8.07 8.50
C VAL A 318 -2.42 8.43 7.21
N PHE A 319 -2.93 9.40 6.47
CA PHE A 319 -2.40 9.79 5.16
C PHE A 319 -2.53 11.30 4.96
N GLN A 320 -1.57 11.87 4.23
CA GLN A 320 -1.62 13.23 3.72
C GLN A 320 -1.10 13.27 2.30
N LEU A 321 -1.88 13.91 1.42
CA LEU A 321 -1.50 14.27 0.06
C LEU A 321 -1.55 15.79 -0.10
N ASP A 322 -0.37 16.37 -0.27
CA ASP A 322 -0.20 17.79 -0.54
C ASP A 322 -0.01 18.00 -2.03
N THR A 323 -1.01 18.57 -2.70
CA THR A 323 -0.94 18.93 -4.11
C THR A 323 -0.77 20.43 -4.28
N LYS A 324 0.08 20.84 -5.22
CA LYS A 324 0.31 22.25 -5.54
C LYS A 324 -0.97 22.99 -5.95
N THR A 325 -1.87 22.32 -6.69
CA THR A 325 -3.05 22.96 -7.29
C THR A 325 -4.30 22.87 -6.42
N ALA A 326 -4.44 21.81 -5.62
CA ALA A 326 -5.65 21.56 -4.84
C ALA A 326 -5.40 21.67 -3.31
N GLY A 327 -4.16 21.82 -2.86
CA GLY A 327 -3.78 21.98 -1.45
C GLY A 327 -3.60 20.65 -0.72
N ARG A 328 -4.00 20.59 0.55
CA ARG A 328 -3.84 19.41 1.41
C ARG A 328 -5.11 18.56 1.48
N LEU A 329 -4.96 17.24 1.35
CA LEU A 329 -5.98 16.23 1.66
C LEU A 329 -5.44 15.29 2.74
N ASN A 330 -6.10 15.26 3.89
CA ASN A 330 -5.75 14.37 5.00
C ASN A 330 -6.79 13.29 5.20
N VAL A 331 -6.36 12.10 5.60
CA VAL A 331 -7.24 10.97 5.91
C VAL A 331 -6.75 10.28 7.16
N ALA A 332 -7.68 9.94 8.05
CA ALA A 332 -7.42 9.20 9.26
C ALA A 332 -8.60 8.28 9.55
N ARG A 333 -8.33 6.99 9.75
CA ARG A 333 -9.35 5.98 10.07
C ARG A 333 -8.80 4.99 11.07
N ARG A 334 -9.54 4.76 12.16
CA ARG A 334 -9.16 3.84 13.23
C ARG A 334 -10.11 2.65 13.28
N TYR A 335 -9.54 1.47 13.49
CA TYR A 335 -10.23 0.19 13.49
C TYR A 335 -9.84 -0.62 14.73
N LYS A 336 -10.76 -1.47 15.15
CA LYS A 336 -10.57 -2.47 16.21
C LYS A 336 -11.11 -3.81 15.75
N VAL A 337 -10.53 -4.91 16.23
CA VAL A 337 -10.95 -6.28 15.87
C VAL A 337 -12.44 -6.61 16.12
N ASP A 338 -13.13 -5.82 16.94
CA ASP A 338 -14.55 -5.94 17.29
C ASP A 338 -15.39 -4.79 16.73
N SER A 339 -14.88 -4.06 15.74
CA SER A 339 -15.63 -3.00 15.05
C SER A 339 -16.87 -3.58 14.37
N ALA A 340 -17.88 -2.71 14.16
CA ALA A 340 -18.99 -3.05 13.29
C ALA A 340 -18.48 -3.46 11.90
N THR A 341 -19.17 -4.40 11.26
CA THR A 341 -18.83 -4.87 9.92
C THR A 341 -19.83 -4.36 8.89
N ALA A 342 -19.35 -4.03 7.70
CA ALA A 342 -20.19 -3.88 6.53
C ALA A 342 -20.82 -5.23 6.13
N ARG A 343 -21.77 -5.20 5.18
CA ARG A 343 -22.45 -6.40 4.67
C ARG A 343 -21.49 -7.45 4.10
N ASN A 344 -20.39 -7.02 3.49
CA ASN A 344 -19.33 -7.88 3.00
C ASN A 344 -18.43 -8.47 4.10
N GLY A 345 -18.68 -8.10 5.35
CA GLY A 345 -17.94 -8.54 6.53
C GLY A 345 -16.56 -7.90 6.69
N ALA A 346 -16.22 -6.85 5.92
CA ALA A 346 -15.09 -5.99 6.23
C ALA A 346 -15.42 -5.11 7.45
N LEU A 347 -14.44 -4.81 8.28
CA LEU A 347 -14.60 -3.91 9.41
C LEU A 347 -14.72 -2.46 8.95
N LEU A 348 -15.71 -1.77 9.53
CA LEU A 348 -15.88 -0.33 9.41
C LEU A 348 -15.00 0.39 10.45
N PRO A 349 -14.57 1.63 10.17
CA PRO A 349 -13.84 2.41 11.15
C PRO A 349 -14.71 2.70 12.39
N ILE A 350 -14.13 2.57 13.60
CA ILE A 350 -14.78 3.04 14.83
C ILE A 350 -14.77 4.57 14.92
N VAL A 351 -13.79 5.20 14.27
CA VAL A 351 -13.65 6.64 14.17
C VAL A 351 -13.04 6.99 12.82
N GLN A 352 -13.62 7.98 12.16
CA GLN A 352 -13.09 8.68 10.99
C GLN A 352 -13.11 10.18 11.28
N TRP A 353 -12.15 10.91 10.72
CA TRP A 353 -12.04 12.35 10.89
C TRP A 353 -12.22 13.07 9.56
N ASP A 354 -12.90 14.21 9.60
CA ASP A 354 -12.89 15.17 8.50
C ASP A 354 -11.48 15.74 8.31
N TYR A 355 -11.09 16.08 7.09
CA TYR A 355 -9.67 16.32 6.82
C TYR A 355 -9.09 17.56 7.50
N ASN A 356 -9.93 18.53 7.92
CA ASN A 356 -9.50 19.69 8.72
C ASN A 356 -9.29 19.37 10.21
N LYS A 357 -9.69 18.18 10.65
CA LYS A 357 -9.50 17.67 12.03
C LYS A 357 -8.28 16.78 12.16
N ILE A 358 -7.56 16.59 11.06
CA ILE A 358 -6.36 15.78 10.97
C ILE A 358 -5.22 16.75 10.65
N HIS A 359 -4.20 16.71 11.48
CA HIS A 359 -3.04 17.55 11.31
C HIS A 359 -1.80 16.66 11.47
N ILE A 360 -0.99 16.61 10.41
CA ILE A 360 0.22 15.81 10.34
C ILE A 360 1.34 16.78 10.03
N TRP A 361 2.37 16.83 10.88
CA TRP A 361 3.52 17.67 10.62
C TRP A 361 4.83 17.01 11.04
N PRO A 362 5.90 17.20 10.26
CA PRO A 362 7.23 16.83 10.69
C PRO A 362 7.66 17.68 11.88
N LEU A 363 8.37 17.09 12.84
CA LEU A 363 8.95 17.86 13.93
C LEU A 363 10.25 18.55 13.49
N GLU A 364 10.37 19.83 13.82
CA GLU A 364 11.56 20.63 13.52
C GLU A 364 12.83 20.04 14.15
N GLY A 365 13.96 20.19 13.46
CA GLY A 365 15.25 19.68 13.91
C GLY A 365 15.42 18.15 13.85
N THR A 366 14.43 17.41 13.34
CA THR A 366 14.47 15.93 13.29
C THR A 366 14.80 15.36 11.91
N ARG A 367 15.20 16.20 10.96
CA ARG A 367 15.45 15.77 9.59
C ARG A 367 16.78 15.02 9.47
N TRP A 368 16.78 13.93 8.70
CA TRP A 368 17.98 13.20 8.27
C TRP A 368 18.18 13.40 6.77
N LYS A 369 19.43 13.58 6.36
CA LYS A 369 19.83 13.71 4.96
C LYS A 369 20.43 12.38 4.48
N SER A 370 19.90 11.82 3.41
CA SER A 370 20.47 10.65 2.76
C SER A 370 21.86 10.95 2.22
N GLU A 371 22.80 10.05 2.51
CA GLU A 371 24.13 10.07 1.93
C GLU A 371 24.13 9.64 0.46
N GLU A 372 23.15 8.82 0.05
CA GLU A 372 23.06 8.25 -1.30
C GLU A 372 22.42 9.22 -2.30
N THR A 373 21.30 9.86 -1.92
CA THR A 373 20.52 10.71 -2.83
C THR A 373 20.62 12.20 -2.49
N GLY A 374 21.10 12.54 -1.29
CA GLY A 374 21.08 13.90 -0.77
C GLY A 374 19.70 14.40 -0.33
N LEU A 375 18.64 13.59 -0.48
CA LEU A 375 17.28 13.95 -0.07
C LEU A 375 17.16 13.99 1.45
N THR A 376 16.18 14.76 1.95
CA THR A 376 16.02 15.01 3.38
C THR A 376 14.65 14.57 3.87
N TYR A 377 14.63 13.68 4.86
CA TYR A 377 13.43 13.06 5.40
C TYR A 377 13.21 13.46 6.86
N PRO A 378 11.98 13.76 7.30
CA PRO A 378 11.69 13.93 8.72
C PRO A 378 11.78 12.61 9.46
N MET A 379 12.54 12.54 10.56
CA MET A 379 12.63 11.32 11.39
C MET A 379 11.58 11.27 12.49
N LYS A 380 10.86 12.37 12.73
CA LYS A 380 9.72 12.39 13.64
C LYS A 380 8.55 13.17 13.04
N TYR A 381 7.36 12.68 13.33
CA TYR A 381 6.10 13.32 13.00
C TYR A 381 5.25 13.45 14.26
N PHE A 382 4.48 14.53 14.33
CA PHE A 382 3.35 14.63 15.24
C PHE A 382 2.06 14.55 14.43
N VAL A 383 1.14 13.71 14.91
CA VAL A 383 -0.20 13.58 14.37
C VAL A 383 -1.19 14.00 15.44
N TRP A 384 -1.93 15.05 15.15
CA TRP A 384 -3.01 15.55 16.00
C TRP A 384 -4.36 15.30 15.34
N LEU A 385 -5.25 14.67 16.10
CA LEU A 385 -6.60 14.32 15.72
C LEU A 385 -7.54 15.08 16.65
N ASN A 386 -8.34 15.98 16.10
CA ASN A 386 -9.20 16.86 16.90
C ASN A 386 -10.67 16.70 16.53
N GLY A 387 -11.42 15.95 17.31
CA GLY A 387 -12.86 15.82 17.15
C GLY A 387 -13.66 16.32 18.34
N PRO A 388 -14.99 16.40 18.17
CA PRO A 388 -15.90 16.96 19.17
C PRO A 388 -16.01 16.11 20.44
N SER A 389 -15.71 14.81 20.36
CA SER A 389 -15.78 13.87 21.49
C SER A 389 -14.42 13.30 21.86
N LYS A 390 -14.30 12.79 23.09
CA LYS A 390 -13.08 12.13 23.59
C LYS A 390 -12.59 11.01 22.66
N ALA A 391 -13.50 10.20 22.13
CA ALA A 391 -13.19 9.12 21.19
C ALA A 391 -12.52 9.60 19.90
N HIS A 392 -12.79 10.85 19.49
CA HIS A 392 -12.24 11.48 18.30
C HIS A 392 -11.03 12.39 18.61
N LYS A 393 -10.42 12.29 19.80
CA LYS A 393 -9.20 13.03 20.12
C LYS A 393 -8.00 12.10 20.15
N GLY A 394 -6.87 12.59 19.66
CA GLY A 394 -5.63 11.85 19.64
C GLY A 394 -4.42 12.73 19.40
N GLU A 395 -3.31 12.36 20.02
CA GLU A 395 -2.00 13.00 19.87
C GLU A 395 -0.97 11.89 19.79
N LEU A 396 -0.30 11.77 18.65
CA LEU A 396 0.66 10.72 18.39
C LEU A 396 2.00 11.31 18.01
N LEU A 397 3.05 10.88 18.69
CA LEU A 397 4.43 11.05 18.27
C LEU A 397 4.88 9.78 17.54
N LEU A 398 5.28 9.95 16.30
CA LEU A 398 5.88 8.91 15.47
C LEU A 398 7.37 9.21 15.35
N GLN A 399 8.22 8.21 15.59
CA GLN A 399 9.68 8.35 15.48
C GLN A 399 10.28 7.17 14.71
N ALA A 400 11.07 7.48 13.68
CA ALA A 400 11.79 6.48 12.89
C ALA A 400 12.66 5.60 13.81
N VAL A 401 12.65 4.29 13.60
CA VAL A 401 13.45 3.36 14.41
C VAL A 401 14.95 3.48 14.11
N ARG A 402 15.30 4.01 12.93
CA ARG A 402 16.64 4.28 12.45
C ARG A 402 16.58 5.32 11.33
N HIS A 403 17.72 5.94 11.00
CA HIS A 403 17.78 6.97 9.98
C HIS A 403 17.59 6.41 8.57
N ASN A 404 18.52 5.56 8.11
CA ASN A 404 18.49 5.07 6.74
C ASN A 404 17.46 3.95 6.55
N GLN A 405 16.32 4.34 6.03
CA GLN A 405 15.25 3.48 5.51
C GLN A 405 14.81 4.01 4.13
N GLU A 406 15.73 4.67 3.44
CA GLU A 406 15.53 5.09 2.05
C GLU A 406 15.67 3.87 1.15
N LEU A 407 14.77 3.79 0.19
CA LEU A 407 14.78 2.81 -0.87
C LEU A 407 15.00 3.55 -2.18
N VAL A 408 16.09 3.20 -2.85
CA VAL A 408 16.48 3.74 -4.16
C VAL A 408 16.28 2.62 -5.18
N ILE A 409 15.29 2.78 -6.06
CA ILE A 409 15.04 1.87 -7.19
C ILE A 409 15.27 2.67 -8.45
N GLU A 410 16.47 2.55 -9.00
CA GLU A 410 16.92 3.30 -10.16
C GLU A 410 16.70 4.82 -10.03
N ASN A 411 15.69 5.36 -10.72
CA ASN A 411 15.36 6.79 -10.73
C ASN A 411 14.24 7.16 -9.74
N SER A 412 13.66 6.17 -9.05
CA SER A 412 12.65 6.38 -8.02
C SER A 412 13.29 6.31 -6.64
N VAL A 413 12.91 7.24 -5.77
CA VAL A 413 13.40 7.30 -4.40
C VAL A 413 12.23 7.47 -3.46
N GLN A 414 12.15 6.59 -2.46
CA GLN A 414 11.11 6.61 -1.44
C GLN A 414 11.72 6.38 -0.07
N TYR A 415 11.10 6.94 0.97
CA TYR A 415 11.39 6.54 2.33
C TYR A 415 10.35 5.54 2.80
N GLN A 416 10.76 4.31 3.05
CA GLN A 416 9.88 3.20 3.38
C GLN A 416 10.38 2.60 4.69
N GLY A 417 9.78 2.97 5.82
CA GLY A 417 10.45 2.81 7.10
C GLY A 417 9.56 2.48 8.28
N LEU A 418 10.16 1.84 9.27
CA LEU A 418 9.53 1.57 10.55
C LEU A 418 9.63 2.79 11.47
N TYR A 419 8.51 3.09 12.12
CA TYR A 419 8.40 4.10 13.16
C TYR A 419 7.84 3.46 14.43
N ARG A 420 8.29 3.95 15.58
CA ARG A 420 7.61 3.73 16.87
C ARG A 420 6.53 4.79 17.02
N VAL A 421 5.39 4.39 17.57
CA VAL A 421 4.27 5.28 17.86
C VAL A 421 4.02 5.30 19.35
N GLN A 422 3.87 6.49 19.91
CA GLN A 422 3.41 6.68 21.28
C GLN A 422 2.54 7.94 21.41
N GLY A 423 1.63 7.94 22.38
CA GLY A 423 0.81 9.12 22.66
C GLY A 423 -0.55 8.72 23.22
N THR A 424 -1.60 9.43 22.83
CA THR A 424 -2.97 9.15 23.25
C THR A 424 -3.92 8.97 22.07
N LEU A 425 -4.88 8.06 22.20
CA LEU A 425 -6.04 7.91 21.31
C LEU A 425 -7.28 7.65 22.15
N GLY A 426 -8.36 8.41 21.92
CA GLY A 426 -9.57 8.26 22.73
C GLY A 426 -9.36 8.66 24.20
N GLY A 427 -8.33 9.45 24.51
CA GLY A 427 -7.88 9.79 25.86
C GLY A 427 -7.24 8.63 26.64
N GLU A 428 -6.81 7.57 25.95
CA GLU A 428 -6.02 6.49 26.54
C GLU A 428 -4.62 6.47 25.95
N MET A 429 -3.62 6.10 26.76
CA MET A 429 -2.26 5.93 26.27
C MET A 429 -2.19 4.80 25.23
N VAL A 430 -1.42 5.04 24.18
CA VAL A 430 -1.14 4.06 23.14
C VAL A 430 0.36 3.95 22.90
N ARG A 431 0.79 2.73 22.60
CA ARG A 431 2.13 2.42 22.09
C ARG A 431 1.99 1.39 20.99
N GLY A 432 2.72 1.59 19.92
CA GLY A 432 2.64 0.73 18.76
C GLY A 432 3.79 0.99 17.80
N GLN A 433 3.55 0.61 16.56
CA GLN A 433 4.48 0.82 15.47
C GLN A 433 3.73 1.30 14.24
N ALA A 434 4.44 1.90 13.32
CA ALA A 434 3.93 2.25 12.02
C ALA A 434 4.90 1.81 10.94
N TRP A 435 4.35 1.33 9.83
CA TRP A 435 5.04 1.45 8.55
C TRP A 435 4.77 2.84 8.00
N VAL A 436 5.79 3.45 7.41
CA VAL A 436 5.73 4.80 6.87
C VAL A 436 6.25 4.81 5.46
N GLU A 437 5.48 5.42 4.58
CA GLU A 437 5.90 5.75 3.23
C GLU A 437 5.93 7.28 3.08
N ILE A 438 7.05 7.80 2.57
CA ILE A 438 7.22 9.20 2.22
C ILE A 438 7.69 9.26 0.78
N GLN A 439 6.92 9.92 -0.07
CA GLN A 439 7.34 10.27 -1.43
C GLN A 439 7.66 11.77 -1.46
N PRO A 440 8.93 12.16 -1.66
CA PRO A 440 9.31 13.56 -1.70
C PRO A 440 8.76 14.24 -2.97
N PRO A 441 8.59 15.56 -2.95
CA PRO A 441 8.10 16.31 -4.11
C PRO A 441 8.98 16.06 -5.33
N GLY A 442 8.36 15.86 -6.49
CA GLY A 442 9.05 15.58 -7.76
C GLY A 442 9.55 14.15 -7.93
N HIS A 443 9.36 13.29 -6.92
CA HIS A 443 9.73 11.87 -6.95
C HIS A 443 8.53 10.92 -6.87
N MET A 444 7.31 11.42 -7.01
CA MET A 444 6.15 10.55 -7.26
C MET A 444 6.21 10.07 -8.73
N VAL A 445 6.35 8.75 -8.91
CA VAL A 445 6.58 8.09 -10.21
C VAL A 445 5.36 7.34 -10.68
#